data_AF-A0A1B0G2Z3-F1
#
_entry.id   AF-A0A1B0G2Z3-F1
#
_cell.length_a   1.000
_cell.length_b   1.000
_cell.length_c   1.000
_cell.angle_alpha   90.00
_cell.angle_beta   90.00
_cell.angle_gamma   90.00
#
_symmetry.space_group_name_H-M   'P 1'
#
loop_
_entity.id
_entity.type
_entity.pdbx_description
1 polymer ?
#
loop_
_entity_poly.entity_id
_entity_poly.type
_entity_poly.pdbx_seq_one_letter_code
_entity_poly.pdbx_strand_id
1 'polypeptide(L)'
;MAQQSDEDELELSTRTNLCCCENLGQGRVRERLHILGYCCDYCRWGLAFIHLHTSKLSYSRDINNMLLTFQDRLRIPWRGGAKQVALDVWFSALMVALVLGIAAINVYTAVIMFLASLIFIGYAYYYVSRSLIRTRIFAFWLVWSVAYMSVLMEFAVPLLEFLPEEHLILVILSCISAYCFWTTYRRSQLNFVMQSSVTEDELPDITEVTAAEEEEAEAAAHTALLMESIDSSTAVDSSMCNTCHKYVPARTVHCQLCGACILRRDHHSYWLNCCIGQWNHIYYLLGLIFGILALLLCANLTLTAVCHPFLVVRLFGVAVMLPDDCTEVFDEYTLSLSFIVALYALLMTCYMLVALVKQICKISRNSNTVSDEESAQLNETNVLQAFKKLHRTRQYVFAGDGQALAAGRKEINDKFKTNMKETDEDAVKKMLKLAIDVDRELRTNVIQAREKGNGIYELRIRDETTRLDNVLFNPDAVIEPPRRKGKRASAGEDCAAAASCDKPK
;
A
#
# COMPACT_ATOMS: atom_id res chain seq x y z
N MET A 1 -22.37 -24.55 48.10
CA MET A 1 -22.29 -23.36 48.98
C MET A 1 -20.86 -23.02 49.42
N ALA A 2 -19.95 -23.98 49.62
CA ALA A 2 -18.55 -23.70 49.97
C ALA A 2 -17.61 -23.41 48.75
N GLN A 3 -17.98 -23.81 47.53
CA GLN A 3 -17.18 -23.48 46.34
C GLN A 3 -17.44 -22.08 45.78
N GLN A 4 -18.57 -21.47 46.15
CA GLN A 4 -18.97 -20.16 45.62
C GLN A 4 -18.40 -19.03 46.49
N SER A 5 -18.13 -19.28 47.77
CA SER A 5 -17.42 -18.33 48.64
C SER A 5 -15.94 -18.17 48.26
N ASP A 6 -15.29 -19.23 47.78
CA ASP A 6 -13.87 -19.21 47.43
C ASP A 6 -13.62 -18.49 46.09
N GLU A 7 -14.56 -18.57 45.15
CA GLU A 7 -14.50 -17.82 43.88
C GLU A 7 -14.76 -16.31 44.09
N ASP A 8 -15.69 -15.96 44.99
CA ASP A 8 -15.95 -14.57 45.36
C ASP A 8 -14.77 -13.94 46.13
N GLU A 9 -14.05 -14.70 46.97
CA GLU A 9 -12.82 -14.23 47.64
C GLU A 9 -11.63 -14.10 46.67
N LEU A 10 -11.57 -14.95 45.63
CA LEU A 10 -10.55 -14.92 44.57
C LEU A 10 -10.73 -13.71 43.62
N GLU A 11 -11.98 -13.36 43.31
CA GLU A 11 -12.30 -12.13 42.55
C GLU A 11 -12.04 -10.85 43.38
N LEU A 12 -12.26 -10.89 44.70
CA LEU A 12 -11.99 -9.73 45.57
C LEU A 12 -10.48 -9.47 45.72
N SER A 13 -9.66 -10.51 45.75
CA SER A 13 -8.19 -10.44 45.79
C SER A 13 -7.57 -9.82 44.52
N THR A 14 -8.20 -10.01 43.37
CA THR A 14 -7.72 -9.49 42.07
C THR A 14 -8.20 -8.05 41.77
N ARG A 15 -9.22 -7.55 42.51
CA ARG A 15 -9.74 -6.17 42.38
C ARG A 15 -9.06 -5.13 43.29
N THR A 16 -8.11 -5.52 44.14
CA THR A 16 -7.38 -4.57 45.00
C THR A 16 -6.06 -4.13 44.36
N ASN A 17 -5.85 -2.81 44.29
CA ASN A 17 -4.62 -2.21 43.76
C ASN A 17 -3.39 -2.73 44.53
N LEU A 18 -2.39 -3.25 43.81
CA LEU A 18 -1.10 -3.65 44.36
C LEU A 18 -0.38 -2.43 44.96
N CYS A 19 0.18 -2.59 46.17
CA CYS A 19 1.05 -1.57 46.76
C CYS A 19 2.39 -1.52 46.00
N CYS A 20 3.12 -0.40 46.05
CA CYS A 20 4.40 -0.21 45.34
C CYS A 20 5.49 -1.27 45.65
N CYS A 21 5.30 -2.08 46.69
CA CYS A 21 6.23 -3.11 47.16
C CYS A 21 5.76 -4.57 46.92
N GLU A 22 4.55 -4.78 46.37
CA GLU A 22 3.94 -6.10 46.15
C GLU A 22 3.88 -6.45 44.66
N ASN A 23 4.18 -7.71 44.33
CA ASN A 23 4.13 -8.26 42.97
C ASN A 23 3.44 -9.63 42.95
N LEU A 24 2.96 -10.09 41.80
CA LEU A 24 2.37 -11.43 41.64
C LEU A 24 3.38 -12.40 41.02
N GLY A 25 3.56 -13.58 41.64
CA GLY A 25 4.43 -14.65 41.15
C GLY A 25 3.87 -15.35 39.91
N GLN A 26 4.75 -15.74 38.98
CA GLN A 26 4.39 -16.47 37.74
C GLN A 26 4.33 -18.00 37.92
N GLY A 27 3.74 -18.48 39.02
CA GLY A 27 3.38 -19.89 39.20
C GLY A 27 2.00 -20.20 38.60
N ARG A 28 1.60 -21.48 38.59
CA ARG A 28 0.18 -21.87 38.33
C ARG A 28 -0.79 -21.26 39.35
N VAL A 29 -0.27 -20.78 40.48
CA VAL A 29 -0.98 -20.04 41.51
C VAL A 29 -0.34 -18.64 41.57
N ARG A 30 -1.15 -17.57 41.43
CA ARG A 30 -0.69 -16.18 41.55
C ARG A 30 -0.50 -15.81 43.02
N GLU A 31 0.70 -16.04 43.56
CA GLU A 31 1.03 -15.65 44.94
C GLU A 31 1.55 -14.19 45.02
N ARG A 32 1.23 -13.46 46.09
CA ARG A 32 1.74 -12.10 46.35
C ARG A 32 3.16 -12.18 46.94
N LEU A 33 4.12 -11.47 46.35
CA LEU A 33 5.55 -11.49 46.67
C LEU A 33 6.07 -10.06 46.91
N HIS A 34 6.91 -9.89 47.94
CA HIS A 34 7.46 -8.60 48.35
C HIS A 34 8.87 -8.33 47.77
N ILE A 35 9.20 -7.07 47.46
CA ILE A 35 10.45 -6.64 46.81
C ILE A 35 11.74 -7.18 47.47
N LEU A 36 11.76 -7.32 48.80
CA LEU A 36 12.93 -7.76 49.57
C LEU A 36 13.23 -9.26 49.49
N GLY A 37 12.31 -10.09 48.99
CA GLY A 37 12.52 -11.54 48.88
C GLY A 37 13.58 -11.95 47.84
N TYR A 38 13.81 -11.12 46.82
CA TYR A 38 14.72 -11.47 45.71
C TYR A 38 16.17 -11.01 45.90
N CYS A 39 16.45 -10.09 46.84
CA CYS A 39 17.83 -9.69 47.14
C CYS A 39 18.58 -10.73 47.99
N CYS A 40 17.90 -11.80 48.44
CA CYS A 40 18.49 -12.87 49.23
C CYS A 40 19.15 -13.98 48.35
N ASP A 41 18.87 -14.01 47.05
CA ASP A 41 19.32 -15.08 46.14
C ASP A 41 20.65 -14.73 45.42
N TYR A 42 21.68 -14.46 46.20
CA TYR A 42 23.04 -14.15 45.72
C TYR A 42 23.63 -15.27 44.84
N CYS A 43 23.20 -16.53 45.04
CA CYS A 43 23.66 -17.69 44.28
C CYS A 43 23.22 -17.69 42.80
N ARG A 44 22.08 -17.06 42.45
CA ARG A 44 21.55 -17.08 41.07
C ARG A 44 22.30 -16.15 40.11
N TRP A 45 22.83 -15.04 40.63
CA TRP A 45 23.60 -14.07 39.85
C TRP A 45 24.99 -14.61 39.46
N GLY A 46 25.65 -15.36 40.35
CA GLY A 46 26.97 -15.96 40.08
C GLY A 46 26.93 -17.00 38.95
N LEU A 47 25.87 -17.81 38.88
CA LEU A 47 25.69 -18.83 37.84
C LEU A 47 25.34 -18.24 36.47
N ALA A 48 24.67 -17.08 36.42
CA ALA A 48 24.35 -16.39 35.18
C ALA A 48 25.58 -15.79 34.50
N PHE A 49 26.57 -15.34 35.29
CA PHE A 49 27.82 -14.78 34.76
C PHE A 49 28.74 -15.86 34.16
N ILE A 50 28.77 -17.06 34.76
CA ILE A 50 29.57 -18.21 34.26
C ILE A 50 28.99 -18.75 32.94
N HIS A 51 27.67 -18.68 32.74
CA HIS A 51 27.01 -19.16 31.51
C HIS A 51 27.01 -18.16 30.34
N LEU A 52 27.27 -16.87 30.60
CA LEU A 52 27.42 -15.85 29.55
C LEU A 52 28.56 -16.20 28.59
N HIS A 53 29.56 -16.95 29.07
CA HIS A 53 30.75 -17.28 28.29
C HIS A 53 30.63 -18.55 27.42
N THR A 54 29.55 -19.34 27.56
CA THR A 54 29.42 -20.67 26.92
C THR A 54 28.30 -20.80 25.87
N SER A 55 27.70 -19.69 25.42
CA SER A 55 26.86 -19.59 24.20
C SER A 55 25.83 -20.73 23.98
N LYS A 56 24.99 -21.03 24.99
CA LYS A 56 23.87 -22.00 24.82
C LYS A 56 22.53 -21.30 24.52
N LEU A 57 21.79 -21.84 23.53
CA LEU A 57 20.50 -21.33 23.03
C LEU A 57 19.38 -21.24 24.10
N SER A 58 19.45 -22.06 25.15
CA SER A 58 18.47 -22.07 26.26
C SER A 58 18.51 -20.78 27.10
N TYR A 59 19.61 -20.04 27.06
CA TYR A 59 19.88 -18.85 27.88
C TYR A 59 19.13 -17.59 27.42
N SER A 60 18.76 -17.51 26.13
CA SER A 60 18.01 -16.36 25.60
C SER A 60 16.63 -16.21 26.27
N ARG A 61 16.01 -17.32 26.70
CA ARG A 61 14.72 -17.27 27.40
C ARG A 61 14.86 -16.71 28.82
N ASP A 62 15.94 -17.07 29.51
CA ASP A 62 16.19 -16.62 30.88
C ASP A 62 16.64 -15.15 30.94
N ILE A 63 17.45 -14.68 29.98
CA ILE A 63 17.75 -13.24 29.84
C ILE A 63 16.48 -12.46 29.54
N ASN A 64 15.63 -12.92 28.62
CA ASN A 64 14.37 -12.24 28.32
C ASN A 64 13.47 -12.19 29.56
N ASN A 65 13.40 -13.26 30.35
CA ASN A 65 12.67 -13.27 31.61
C ASN A 65 13.26 -12.31 32.64
N MET A 66 14.59 -12.21 32.74
CA MET A 66 15.26 -11.25 33.62
C MET A 66 15.04 -9.79 33.17
N LEU A 67 15.15 -9.51 31.87
CA LEU A 67 14.88 -8.20 31.28
C LEU A 67 13.42 -7.78 31.46
N LEU A 68 12.47 -8.71 31.29
CA LEU A 68 11.06 -8.50 31.57
C LEU A 68 10.83 -8.22 33.06
N THR A 69 11.51 -8.95 33.95
CA THR A 69 11.44 -8.73 35.40
C THR A 69 12.03 -7.38 35.80
N PHE A 70 13.10 -6.93 35.15
CA PHE A 70 13.70 -5.63 35.38
C PHE A 70 12.84 -4.49 34.80
N GLN A 71 12.25 -4.69 33.61
CA GLN A 71 11.31 -3.76 32.98
C GLN A 71 10.03 -3.61 33.81
N ASP A 72 9.55 -4.65 34.48
CA ASP A 72 8.38 -4.58 35.38
C ASP A 72 8.69 -3.76 36.65
N ARG A 73 9.96 -3.74 37.05
CA ARG A 73 10.46 -3.02 38.25
C ARG A 73 10.78 -1.54 38.00
N LEU A 74 10.92 -1.10 36.74
CA LEU A 74 11.21 0.29 36.39
C LEU A 74 9.90 1.07 36.18
N ARG A 75 9.31 1.57 37.28
CA ARG A 75 8.07 2.37 37.25
C ARG A 75 8.37 3.80 37.70
N ILE A 76 7.95 4.80 36.92
CA ILE A 76 8.08 6.22 37.30
C ILE A 76 6.78 6.67 37.95
N PRO A 77 6.83 7.34 39.11
CA PRO A 77 5.63 7.88 39.74
C PRO A 77 5.00 8.94 38.82
N TRP A 78 3.74 8.72 38.43
CA TRP A 78 2.97 9.66 37.64
C TRP A 78 1.65 10.00 38.35
N ARG A 79 1.00 11.11 37.95
CA ARG A 79 -0.33 11.44 38.47
C ARG A 79 -1.31 10.33 38.08
N GLY A 80 -1.86 9.65 39.09
CA GLY A 80 -2.74 8.49 38.91
C GLY A 80 -2.08 7.11 39.03
N GLY A 81 -0.80 7.02 39.44
CA GLY A 81 -0.12 5.76 39.73
C GLY A 81 1.23 5.60 39.04
N ALA A 82 2.03 4.64 39.51
CA ALA A 82 3.35 4.36 38.94
C ALA A 82 3.20 3.68 37.55
N LYS A 83 3.59 4.39 36.49
CA LYS A 83 3.54 3.84 35.12
C LYS A 83 4.84 3.10 34.82
N GLN A 84 4.72 1.89 34.28
CA GLN A 84 5.86 1.11 33.79
C GLN A 84 6.53 1.86 32.65
N VAL A 85 7.84 2.08 32.74
CA VAL A 85 8.59 2.77 31.70
C VAL A 85 9.47 1.77 30.98
N ALA A 86 9.16 1.60 29.69
CA ALA A 86 9.83 0.61 28.89
C ALA A 86 11.26 1.07 28.55
N LEU A 87 12.24 0.18 28.73
CA LEU A 87 13.67 0.50 28.58
C LEU A 87 14.05 0.94 27.16
N ASP A 88 13.31 0.47 26.16
CA ASP A 88 13.46 0.87 24.75
C ASP A 88 13.23 2.38 24.55
N VAL A 89 12.39 3.01 25.36
CA VAL A 89 12.14 4.46 25.31
C VAL A 89 13.36 5.25 25.77
N TRP A 90 13.88 4.92 26.96
CA TRP A 90 15.04 5.60 27.55
C TRP A 90 16.31 5.38 26.76
N PHE A 91 16.51 4.15 26.29
CA PHE A 91 17.66 3.82 25.47
C PHE A 91 17.70 4.68 24.20
N SER A 92 16.55 4.85 23.53
CA SER A 92 16.45 5.68 22.32
C SER A 92 16.73 7.16 22.63
N ALA A 93 16.17 7.69 23.72
CA ALA A 93 16.43 9.07 24.14
C ALA A 93 17.91 9.33 24.41
N LEU A 94 18.51 8.47 25.25
CA LEU A 94 19.92 8.57 25.63
C LEU A 94 20.84 8.43 24.42
N MET A 95 20.58 7.48 23.52
CA MET A 95 21.40 7.28 22.33
C MET A 95 21.42 8.52 21.44
N VAL A 96 20.25 9.11 21.15
CA VAL A 96 20.18 10.32 20.30
C VAL A 96 20.94 11.48 20.96
N ALA A 97 20.72 11.72 22.26
CA ALA A 97 21.42 12.79 22.98
C ALA A 97 22.95 12.61 23.00
N LEU A 98 23.44 11.39 23.25
CA LEU A 98 24.88 11.09 23.26
C LEU A 98 25.49 11.25 21.87
N VAL A 99 24.82 10.78 20.81
CA VAL A 99 25.31 10.92 19.43
C VAL A 99 25.46 12.40 19.07
N LEU A 100 24.44 13.22 19.34
CA LEU A 100 24.47 14.65 19.03
C LEU A 100 25.52 15.39 19.89
N GLY A 101 25.60 15.11 21.19
CA GLY A 101 26.55 15.76 22.09
C GLY A 101 28.01 15.43 21.79
N ILE A 102 28.33 14.15 21.54
CA ILE A 102 29.71 13.75 21.19
C ILE A 102 30.10 14.28 19.81
N ALA A 103 29.17 14.30 18.86
CA ALA A 103 29.41 14.87 17.54
C ALA A 103 29.69 16.38 17.59
N ALA A 104 29.21 17.11 18.60
CA ALA A 104 29.45 18.54 18.77
C ALA A 104 30.84 18.90 19.32
N ILE A 105 31.66 17.92 19.75
CA ILE A 105 32.96 18.20 20.37
C ILE A 105 33.98 18.72 19.34
N ASN A 106 34.08 18.11 18.17
CA ASN A 106 34.94 18.56 17.07
C ASN A 106 34.51 17.95 15.73
N VAL A 107 35.09 18.45 14.63
CA VAL A 107 34.77 17.96 13.28
C VAL A 107 35.06 16.48 13.06
N TYR A 108 36.11 15.93 13.70
CA TYR A 108 36.46 14.52 13.55
C TYR A 108 35.46 13.61 14.27
N THR A 109 35.04 13.98 15.48
CA THR A 109 34.00 13.25 16.22
C THR A 109 32.67 13.33 15.51
N ALA A 110 32.33 14.48 14.91
CA ALA A 110 31.15 14.61 14.06
C ALA A 110 31.16 13.57 12.93
N VAL A 111 32.20 13.57 12.10
CA VAL A 111 32.30 12.66 10.95
C VAL A 111 32.24 11.19 11.39
N ILE A 112 32.98 10.82 12.44
CA ILE A 112 32.99 9.44 12.96
C ILE A 112 31.59 9.04 13.47
N MET A 113 30.93 9.89 14.26
CA MET A 113 29.63 9.58 14.85
C MET A 113 28.52 9.48 13.80
N PHE A 114 28.53 10.32 12.77
CA PHE A 114 27.56 10.25 11.67
C PHE A 114 27.75 8.99 10.82
N LEU A 115 28.99 8.67 10.44
CA LEU A 115 29.29 7.43 9.70
C LEU A 115 28.94 6.18 10.51
N ALA A 116 29.30 6.15 11.79
CA ALA A 116 28.97 5.04 12.68
C ALA A 116 27.44 4.89 12.84
N SER A 117 26.71 6.00 12.95
CA SER A 117 25.25 5.99 13.06
C SER A 117 24.57 5.45 11.80
N LEU A 118 25.06 5.80 10.61
CA LEU A 118 24.56 5.25 9.34
C LEU A 118 24.77 3.74 9.25
N ILE A 119 25.95 3.25 9.62
CA ILE A 119 26.27 1.82 9.62
C ILE A 119 25.40 1.10 10.67
N PHE A 120 25.27 1.66 11.87
CA PHE A 120 24.48 1.09 12.95
C PHE A 120 22.99 0.99 12.59
N ILE A 121 22.38 2.07 12.10
CA ILE A 121 20.96 2.08 11.70
C ILE A 121 20.74 1.12 10.54
N GLY A 122 21.64 1.09 9.55
CA GLY A 122 21.58 0.15 8.44
C GLY A 122 21.64 -1.32 8.90
N TYR A 123 22.58 -1.65 9.78
CA TYR A 123 22.70 -2.98 10.37
C TYR A 123 21.50 -3.35 11.24
N ALA A 124 21.05 -2.44 12.11
CA ALA A 124 19.88 -2.65 12.97
C ALA A 124 18.62 -2.86 12.14
N TYR A 125 18.40 -2.05 11.10
CA TYR A 125 17.28 -2.21 10.18
C TYR A 125 17.35 -3.55 9.44
N TYR A 126 18.52 -3.92 8.91
CA TYR A 126 18.73 -5.22 8.26
C TYR A 126 18.43 -6.39 9.20
N TYR A 127 18.98 -6.37 10.41
CA TYR A 127 18.80 -7.41 11.42
C TYR A 127 17.34 -7.57 11.83
N VAL A 128 16.66 -6.46 12.12
CA VAL A 128 15.25 -6.46 12.55
C VAL A 128 14.33 -6.87 11.38
N SER A 129 14.62 -6.42 10.16
CA SER A 129 13.88 -6.82 8.95
C SER A 129 14.03 -8.31 8.65
N ARG A 130 15.22 -8.88 8.87
CA ARG A 130 15.47 -10.31 8.66
C ARG A 130 14.88 -11.20 9.74
N SER A 131 14.94 -10.73 10.99
CA SER A 131 14.51 -11.49 12.18
C SER A 131 13.03 -11.31 12.49
N LEU A 132 12.36 -10.36 11.82
CA LEU A 132 10.93 -10.07 12.00
C LEU A 132 10.55 -9.83 13.47
N ILE A 133 11.45 -9.15 14.18
CA ILE A 133 11.26 -8.80 15.59
C ILE A 133 10.46 -7.49 15.66
N ARG A 134 9.39 -7.48 16.44
CA ARG A 134 8.65 -6.26 16.73
C ARG A 134 9.44 -5.41 17.73
N THR A 135 9.80 -4.19 17.35
CA THR A 135 10.54 -3.26 18.20
C THR A 135 9.91 -1.87 18.15
N ARG A 136 9.96 -1.13 19.27
CA ARG A 136 9.51 0.27 19.32
C ARG A 136 10.67 1.27 19.28
N ILE A 137 11.91 0.78 19.28
CA ILE A 137 13.14 1.59 19.33
C ILE A 137 13.14 2.62 18.20
N PHE A 138 12.88 2.22 16.95
CA PHE A 138 12.87 3.15 15.81
C PHE A 138 11.80 4.24 15.93
N ALA A 139 10.61 3.90 16.41
CA ALA A 139 9.54 4.87 16.61
C ALA A 139 9.88 5.88 17.72
N PHE A 140 10.40 5.40 18.85
CA PHE A 140 10.86 6.29 19.92
C PHE A 140 12.10 7.10 19.52
N TRP A 141 12.99 6.55 18.71
CA TRP A 141 14.12 7.28 18.13
C TRP A 141 13.63 8.48 17.32
N LEU A 142 12.61 8.30 16.48
CA LEU A 142 12.01 9.40 15.72
C LEU A 142 11.41 10.48 16.64
N VAL A 143 10.61 10.06 17.64
CA VAL A 143 9.98 10.99 18.59
C VAL A 143 11.03 11.80 19.36
N TRP A 144 12.05 11.14 19.90
CA TRP A 144 13.12 11.82 20.64
C TRP A 144 14.00 12.66 19.72
N SER A 145 14.25 12.24 18.49
CA SER A 145 14.94 13.05 17.48
C SER A 145 14.22 14.37 17.26
N VAL A 146 12.91 14.35 16.99
CA VAL A 146 12.12 15.57 16.81
C VAL A 146 12.13 16.41 18.09
N ALA A 147 11.90 15.80 19.26
CA ALA A 147 11.90 16.50 20.53
C ALA A 147 13.23 17.21 20.82
N TYR A 148 14.37 16.53 20.65
CA TYR A 148 15.68 17.15 20.83
C TYR A 148 15.95 18.24 19.82
N MET A 149 15.59 18.05 18.54
CA MET A 149 15.74 19.10 17.53
C MET A 149 14.90 20.33 17.87
N SER A 150 13.65 20.16 18.30
CA SER A 150 12.77 21.26 18.70
C SER A 150 13.29 22.00 19.93
N VAL A 151 13.73 21.27 20.97
CA VAL A 151 14.30 21.86 22.19
C VAL A 151 15.61 22.59 21.86
N LEU A 152 16.53 21.95 21.13
CA LEU A 152 17.80 22.58 20.78
C LEU A 152 17.59 23.81 19.89
N MET A 153 16.61 23.78 18.98
CA MET A 153 16.19 24.97 18.27
C MET A 153 15.70 26.04 19.26
N GLU A 154 14.72 25.77 20.11
CA GLU A 154 14.16 26.78 21.02
C GLU A 154 15.17 27.38 22.02
N PHE A 155 16.20 26.62 22.45
CA PHE A 155 17.19 27.09 23.42
C PHE A 155 18.47 27.66 22.79
N ALA A 156 18.91 27.18 21.63
CA ALA A 156 20.12 27.67 20.98
C ALA A 156 19.86 28.86 20.03
N VAL A 157 18.64 28.97 19.51
CA VAL A 157 18.25 29.96 18.49
C VAL A 157 17.83 31.34 19.00
N PRO A 158 17.35 31.57 20.23
CA PRO A 158 17.06 32.93 20.71
C PRO A 158 18.29 33.86 20.63
N LEU A 159 19.48 33.30 20.45
CA LEU A 159 20.75 33.99 20.20
C LEU A 159 21.02 34.31 18.71
N LEU A 160 20.25 33.75 17.78
CA LEU A 160 20.52 33.68 16.33
C LEU A 160 19.48 34.42 15.44
N GLU A 161 18.58 35.23 16.04
CA GLU A 161 17.62 36.14 15.38
C GLU A 161 16.89 35.60 14.12
N PHE A 162 15.95 34.66 14.29
CA PHE A 162 15.04 34.27 13.20
C PHE A 162 13.92 35.28 12.95
N LEU A 163 13.55 35.45 11.68
CA LEU A 163 12.32 36.16 11.34
C LEU A 163 11.11 35.38 11.88
N PRO A 164 10.17 36.04 12.57
CA PRO A 164 9.00 35.37 13.15
C PRO A 164 8.12 34.69 12.09
N GLU A 165 8.14 35.19 10.85
CA GLU A 165 7.43 34.61 9.71
C GLU A 165 8.00 33.23 9.31
N GLU A 166 9.33 33.10 9.28
CA GLU A 166 10.01 31.85 8.90
C GLU A 166 9.81 30.76 9.96
N HIS A 167 9.89 31.16 11.24
CA HIS A 167 9.61 30.27 12.36
C HIS A 167 8.15 29.79 12.35
N LEU A 168 7.19 30.68 12.03
CA LEU A 168 5.78 30.32 11.90
C LEU A 168 5.56 29.28 10.79
N ILE A 169 6.19 29.47 9.63
CA ILE A 169 6.10 28.50 8.51
C ILE A 169 6.67 27.14 8.92
N LEU A 170 7.82 27.12 9.60
CA LEU A 170 8.43 25.88 10.10
C LEU A 170 7.50 25.13 11.06
N VAL A 171 6.89 25.85 12.01
CA VAL A 171 5.94 25.26 12.96
C VAL A 171 4.71 24.71 12.23
N ILE A 172 4.15 25.44 11.27
CA ILE A 172 2.99 24.99 10.48
C ILE A 172 3.32 23.70 9.72
N LEU A 173 4.44 23.65 9.00
CA LEU A 173 4.86 22.46 8.25
C LEU A 173 5.09 21.26 9.18
N SER A 174 5.71 21.49 10.34
CA SER A 174 5.96 20.46 11.34
C SER A 174 4.66 19.91 11.94
N CYS A 175 3.70 20.78 12.25
CA CYS A 175 2.38 20.38 12.75
C CYS A 175 1.59 19.58 11.71
N ILE A 176 1.62 19.98 10.44
CA ILE A 176 0.96 19.23 9.35
C ILE A 176 1.59 17.85 9.21
N SER A 177 2.93 17.76 9.19
CA SER A 177 3.64 16.47 9.11
C SER A 177 3.29 15.55 10.30
N ALA A 178 3.30 16.09 11.52
CA ALA A 178 2.95 15.35 12.73
C ALA A 178 1.50 14.86 12.69
N TYR A 179 0.55 15.72 12.28
CA TYR A 179 -0.85 15.35 12.08
C TYR A 179 -1.00 14.23 11.05
N CYS A 180 -0.31 14.30 9.92
CA CYS A 180 -0.34 13.26 8.89
C CYS A 180 0.20 11.93 9.42
N PHE A 181 1.33 11.91 10.15
CA PHE A 181 1.85 10.67 10.75
C PHE A 181 0.97 10.11 11.86
N TRP A 182 0.38 10.99 12.68
CA TRP A 182 -0.59 10.58 13.70
C TRP A 182 -1.83 9.95 13.07
N THR A 183 -2.39 10.58 12.03
CA THR A 183 -3.52 10.04 11.25
C THR A 183 -3.14 8.72 10.58
N THR A 184 -1.90 8.61 10.07
CA THR A 184 -1.37 7.36 9.49
C THR A 184 -1.39 6.22 10.51
N TYR A 185 -0.94 6.49 11.73
CA TYR A 185 -0.95 5.54 12.83
C TYR A 185 -2.37 5.17 13.26
N ARG A 186 -3.23 6.17 13.50
CA ARG A 186 -4.64 5.97 13.90
C ARG A 186 -5.41 5.11 12.89
N ARG A 187 -5.33 5.46 11.61
CA ARG A 187 -6.05 4.74 10.54
C ARG A 187 -5.41 3.40 10.16
N SER A 188 -4.26 3.04 10.75
CA SER A 188 -3.64 1.74 10.47
C SER A 188 -4.53 0.55 10.89
N GLN A 189 -5.37 0.72 11.91
CA GLN A 189 -6.29 -0.30 12.41
C GLN A 189 -7.39 -0.64 11.39
N LEU A 190 -7.80 0.34 10.57
CA LEU A 190 -8.80 0.12 9.52
C LEU A 190 -8.30 -0.79 8.39
N ASN A 191 -6.99 -1.03 8.31
CA ASN A 191 -6.43 -1.94 7.30
C ASN A 191 -6.55 -3.42 7.71
N PHE A 192 -6.94 -3.75 8.93
CA PHE A 192 -7.00 -5.12 9.41
C PHE A 192 -8.24 -5.82 8.88
N VAL A 193 -8.06 -6.96 8.22
CA VAL A 193 -9.19 -7.79 7.76
C VAL A 193 -9.77 -8.53 8.96
N MET A 194 -10.86 -8.00 9.51
CA MET A 194 -11.71 -8.69 10.49
C MET A 194 -12.49 -9.81 9.80
N GLN A 195 -12.72 -10.92 10.51
CA GLN A 195 -13.64 -11.96 10.04
C GLN A 195 -14.99 -11.67 10.67
N SER A 196 -16.03 -11.57 9.85
CA SER A 196 -17.40 -11.68 10.33
C SER A 196 -17.61 -13.15 10.73
N SER A 197 -17.41 -13.45 12.02
CA SER A 197 -18.01 -14.64 12.60
C SER A 197 -19.51 -14.37 12.73
N VAL A 198 -20.25 -14.50 11.63
CA VAL A 198 -21.69 -14.71 11.73
C VAL A 198 -21.84 -16.17 12.14
N THR A 199 -21.78 -16.42 13.44
CA THR A 199 -22.57 -17.51 14.01
C THR A 199 -23.98 -16.95 14.15
N GLU A 200 -24.96 -17.59 13.51
CA GLU A 200 -26.37 -17.18 13.47
C GLU A 200 -27.09 -17.18 14.83
N ASP A 201 -26.40 -17.43 15.94
CA ASP A 201 -27.00 -17.48 17.27
C ASP A 201 -26.21 -16.58 18.23
N GLU A 202 -26.78 -15.41 18.52
CA GLU A 202 -26.81 -14.72 19.83
C GLU A 202 -26.97 -13.20 19.62
N LEU A 203 -28.19 -12.71 19.85
CA LEU A 203 -28.53 -11.29 19.94
C LEU A 203 -28.23 -10.83 21.38
N PRO A 204 -27.30 -9.88 21.65
CA PRO A 204 -27.13 -9.33 22.98
C PRO A 204 -28.00 -8.09 23.20
N ASP A 205 -28.55 -8.06 24.41
CA ASP A 205 -29.41 -7.03 24.99
C ASP A 205 -28.71 -5.67 25.13
N ILE A 206 -29.49 -4.61 24.97
CA ILE A 206 -29.03 -3.22 24.81
C ILE A 206 -28.82 -2.61 26.18
N THR A 207 -27.57 -2.26 26.54
CA THR A 207 -27.31 -1.20 27.54
C THR A 207 -26.12 -0.31 27.17
N GLU A 208 -26.40 1.00 27.22
CA GLU A 208 -25.56 2.21 27.24
C GLU A 208 -24.15 2.16 26.63
N VAL A 209 -24.03 2.79 25.46
CA VAL A 209 -22.80 2.97 24.68
C VAL A 209 -22.30 4.41 24.84
N THR A 210 -21.00 4.55 25.12
CA THR A 210 -20.31 5.83 25.28
C THR A 210 -19.90 6.44 23.92
N ALA A 211 -19.68 7.76 23.86
CA ALA A 211 -19.34 8.49 22.61
C ALA A 211 -18.08 8.00 21.87
N ALA A 212 -17.23 7.17 22.50
CA ALA A 212 -16.07 6.55 21.84
C ALA A 212 -16.44 5.27 21.08
N GLU A 213 -17.52 4.60 21.47
CA GLU A 213 -18.01 3.37 20.85
C GLU A 213 -18.97 3.66 19.69
N GLU A 214 -19.57 4.86 19.65
CA GLU A 214 -20.38 5.36 18.53
C GLU A 214 -19.55 5.54 17.25
N GLU A 215 -18.29 5.98 17.38
CA GLU A 215 -17.35 6.16 16.25
C GLU A 215 -16.83 4.80 15.71
N GLU A 216 -16.70 3.79 16.58
CA GLU A 216 -16.32 2.43 16.21
C GLU A 216 -17.49 1.67 15.54
N ALA A 217 -18.72 1.92 16.01
CA ALA A 217 -19.95 1.44 15.39
C ALA A 217 -20.18 2.06 14.01
N GLU A 218 -19.86 3.35 13.81
CA GLU A 218 -20.00 4.03 12.52
C GLU A 218 -18.97 3.52 11.50
N ALA A 219 -17.73 3.24 11.94
CA ALA A 219 -16.70 2.60 11.10
C ALA A 219 -17.07 1.16 10.74
N ALA A 220 -17.66 0.40 11.66
CA ALA A 220 -18.15 -0.95 11.41
C ALA A 220 -19.35 -0.95 10.45
N ALA A 221 -20.30 -0.02 10.62
CA ALA A 221 -21.47 0.14 9.75
C ALA A 221 -21.09 0.57 8.33
N HIS A 222 -20.14 1.49 8.18
CA HIS A 222 -19.63 1.91 6.87
C HIS A 222 -18.85 0.79 6.16
N THR A 223 -18.26 -0.15 6.92
CA THR A 223 -17.60 -1.34 6.38
C THR A 223 -18.61 -2.42 5.98
N ALA A 224 -19.68 -2.60 6.75
CA ALA A 224 -20.77 -3.53 6.44
C ALA A 224 -21.55 -3.11 5.18
N LEU A 225 -21.89 -1.82 5.03
CA LEU A 225 -22.58 -1.27 3.86
C LEU A 225 -21.78 -1.41 2.54
N LEU A 226 -20.45 -1.33 2.63
CA LEU A 226 -19.58 -1.55 1.47
C LEU A 226 -19.49 -3.03 1.09
N MET A 227 -19.70 -3.95 2.03
CA MET A 227 -19.68 -5.39 1.75
C MET A 227 -21.00 -5.88 1.15
N GLU A 228 -22.13 -5.32 1.60
CA GLU A 228 -23.48 -5.73 1.17
C GLU A 228 -23.83 -5.28 -0.26
N SER A 229 -23.17 -4.23 -0.77
CA SER A 229 -23.34 -3.76 -2.16
C SER A 229 -22.53 -4.54 -3.20
N ILE A 230 -21.66 -5.47 -2.78
CA ILE A 230 -20.77 -6.23 -3.67
C ILE A 230 -21.37 -7.60 -4.06
N ASP A 231 -22.38 -8.09 -3.36
CA ASP A 231 -22.85 -9.48 -3.48
C ASP A 231 -23.88 -9.74 -4.60
N SER A 232 -23.76 -9.05 -5.74
CA SER A 232 -24.69 -9.30 -6.87
C SER A 232 -24.08 -9.31 -8.28
N SER A 233 -22.79 -8.96 -8.50
CA SER A 233 -22.29 -9.03 -9.90
C SER A 233 -20.81 -9.22 -10.18
N THR A 234 -19.94 -9.41 -9.19
CA THR A 234 -18.52 -9.74 -9.49
C THR A 234 -17.97 -10.75 -8.50
N ALA A 235 -17.59 -11.93 -8.98
CA ALA A 235 -16.74 -12.84 -8.22
C ALA A 235 -15.40 -12.15 -7.98
N VAL A 236 -15.27 -11.46 -6.85
CA VAL A 236 -14.01 -10.83 -6.43
C VAL A 236 -13.04 -11.95 -6.06
N ASP A 237 -11.91 -12.01 -6.75
CA ASP A 237 -10.81 -12.94 -6.48
C ASP A 237 -10.45 -12.96 -4.99
N SER A 238 -10.99 -13.92 -4.25
CA SER A 238 -10.64 -14.16 -2.86
C SER A 238 -9.51 -15.18 -2.80
N SER A 239 -8.50 -14.89 -1.98
CA SER A 239 -7.35 -15.78 -1.81
C SER A 239 -7.30 -16.26 -0.37
N MET A 240 -6.87 -17.51 -0.14
CA MET A 240 -6.74 -18.05 1.21
C MET A 240 -5.38 -17.63 1.80
N CYS A 241 -5.39 -17.06 3.01
CA CYS A 241 -4.17 -16.77 3.74
C CYS A 241 -3.61 -18.05 4.38
N ASN A 242 -2.38 -18.45 4.01
CA ASN A 242 -1.74 -19.66 4.54
C ASN A 242 -1.42 -19.62 6.04
N THR A 243 -1.30 -18.44 6.64
CA THR A 243 -0.99 -18.28 8.08
C THR A 243 -2.25 -18.20 8.94
N CYS A 244 -3.27 -17.49 8.46
CA CYS A 244 -4.53 -17.33 9.20
C CYS A 244 -5.60 -18.37 8.83
N HIS A 245 -5.37 -19.16 7.77
CA HIS A 245 -6.33 -20.13 7.21
C HIS A 245 -7.73 -19.54 6.95
N LYS A 246 -7.80 -18.29 6.48
CA LYS A 246 -9.04 -17.60 6.15
C LYS A 246 -9.01 -17.01 4.75
N TYR A 247 -10.17 -16.94 4.10
CA TYR A 247 -10.33 -16.23 2.83
C TYR A 247 -10.18 -14.73 3.06
N VAL A 248 -9.35 -14.11 2.24
CA VAL A 248 -9.07 -12.67 2.30
C VAL A 248 -9.34 -12.04 0.93
N PRO A 249 -9.78 -10.76 0.90
CA PRO A 249 -9.96 -10.03 -0.35
C PRO A 249 -8.67 -9.95 -1.16
N ALA A 250 -8.80 -9.78 -2.48
CA ALA A 250 -7.67 -9.56 -3.39
C ALA A 250 -6.69 -8.51 -2.85
N ARG A 251 -5.39 -8.74 -3.08
CA ARG A 251 -4.27 -7.85 -2.65
C ARG A 251 -4.10 -7.71 -1.13
N THR A 252 -4.71 -8.58 -0.33
CA THR A 252 -4.42 -8.68 1.12
C THR A 252 -3.16 -9.50 1.37
N VAL A 253 -2.30 -9.05 2.29
CA VAL A 253 -1.07 -9.78 2.66
C VAL A 253 -0.97 -9.89 4.17
N HIS A 254 -0.65 -11.09 4.66
CA HIS A 254 -0.38 -11.32 6.09
C HIS A 254 0.93 -10.64 6.50
N CYS A 255 0.86 -9.82 7.56
CA CYS A 255 2.03 -9.23 8.18
C CYS A 255 2.38 -9.97 9.46
N GLN A 256 3.52 -10.66 9.49
CA GLN A 256 3.99 -11.41 10.65
C GLN A 256 4.25 -10.53 11.88
N LEU A 257 4.66 -9.26 11.67
CA LEU A 257 4.89 -8.29 12.75
C LEU A 257 3.59 -7.80 13.40
N CYS A 258 2.57 -7.54 12.57
CA CYS A 258 1.24 -7.13 13.02
C CYS A 258 0.40 -8.35 13.47
N GLY A 259 0.78 -9.57 13.10
CA GLY A 259 0.03 -10.81 13.38
C GLY A 259 -1.31 -10.91 12.63
N ALA A 260 -1.49 -10.13 11.57
CA ALA A 260 -2.80 -9.93 10.94
C ALA A 260 -2.72 -9.80 9.41
N CYS A 261 -3.84 -10.07 8.75
CA CYS A 261 -4.02 -9.83 7.31
C CYS A 261 -4.35 -8.36 7.07
N ILE A 262 -3.53 -7.69 6.26
CA ILE A 262 -3.61 -6.25 6.02
C ILE A 262 -4.06 -6.00 4.58
N LEU A 263 -5.15 -5.24 4.40
CA LEU A 263 -5.72 -4.89 3.11
C LEU A 263 -4.78 -3.99 2.30
N ARG A 264 -4.50 -4.38 1.05
CA ARG A 264 -3.54 -3.71 0.14
C ARG A 264 -2.24 -3.30 0.85
N ARG A 265 -1.66 -4.23 1.62
CA ARG A 265 -0.46 -3.98 2.42
C ARG A 265 0.70 -3.51 1.55
N ASP A 266 1.27 -2.35 1.83
CA ASP A 266 2.51 -1.92 1.20
C ASP A 266 3.74 -2.40 1.97
N HIS A 267 3.83 -2.03 3.25
CA HIS A 267 4.91 -2.46 4.14
C HIS A 267 4.53 -2.29 5.61
N HIS A 268 5.34 -2.86 6.50
CA HIS A 268 5.30 -2.52 7.92
C HIS A 268 6.37 -1.46 8.18
N SER A 269 5.98 -0.28 8.67
CA SER A 269 6.91 0.78 8.99
C SER A 269 7.41 0.61 10.42
N TYR A 270 8.70 0.32 10.60
CA TYR A 270 9.32 0.26 11.93
C TYR A 270 9.35 1.63 12.62
N TRP A 271 9.44 2.72 11.84
CA TRP A 271 9.50 4.09 12.35
C TRP A 271 8.15 4.61 12.86
N LEU A 272 7.04 4.10 12.33
CA LEU A 272 5.70 4.38 12.84
C LEU A 272 5.14 3.23 13.70
N ASN A 273 5.86 2.11 13.74
CA ASN A 273 5.46 0.86 14.39
C ASN A 273 4.03 0.42 14.01
N CYS A 274 3.67 0.59 12.73
CA CYS A 274 2.36 0.25 12.19
C CYS A 274 2.44 -0.23 10.73
N CYS A 275 1.39 -0.94 10.30
CA CYS A 275 1.25 -1.42 8.93
C CYS A 275 0.69 -0.29 8.03
N ILE A 276 1.35 -0.02 6.90
CA ILE A 276 0.88 0.91 5.86
C ILE A 276 0.12 0.13 4.80
N GLY A 277 -1.12 0.53 4.52
CA GLY A 277 -2.07 -0.12 3.62
C GLY A 277 -3.10 0.85 3.07
N GLN A 278 -4.22 0.34 2.58
CA GLN A 278 -5.22 1.11 1.81
C GLN A 278 -5.67 2.41 2.49
N TRP A 279 -6.04 2.36 3.76
CA TRP A 279 -6.73 3.45 4.45
C TRP A 279 -5.81 4.50 5.08
N ASN A 280 -4.50 4.26 5.07
CA ASN A 280 -3.52 5.18 5.67
C ASN A 280 -2.36 5.57 4.74
N HIS A 281 -2.26 5.00 3.54
CA HIS A 281 -1.14 5.27 2.62
C HIS A 281 -1.03 6.73 2.19
N ILE A 282 -2.16 7.41 1.91
CA ILE A 282 -2.13 8.83 1.51
C ILE A 282 -1.58 9.74 2.61
N TYR A 283 -1.98 9.51 3.86
CA TYR A 283 -1.49 10.27 5.01
C TYR A 283 0.00 10.01 5.26
N TYR A 284 0.47 8.78 5.00
CA TYR A 284 1.89 8.46 5.06
C TYR A 284 2.69 9.28 4.05
N LEU A 285 2.23 9.35 2.79
CA LEU A 285 2.88 10.14 1.74
C LEU A 285 2.90 11.64 2.06
N LEU A 286 1.76 12.20 2.50
CA LEU A 286 1.68 13.61 2.88
C LEU A 286 2.61 13.90 4.07
N GLY A 287 2.64 13.02 5.08
CA GLY A 287 3.56 13.13 6.21
C GLY A 287 5.03 13.16 5.79
N LEU A 288 5.43 12.31 4.83
CA LEU A 288 6.78 12.33 4.25
C LEU A 288 7.08 13.67 3.57
N ILE A 289 6.18 14.16 2.72
CA ILE A 289 6.38 15.41 1.97
C ILE A 289 6.51 16.61 2.90
N PHE A 290 5.54 16.82 3.81
CA PHE A 290 5.59 17.94 4.75
C PHE A 290 6.76 17.81 5.74
N GLY A 291 7.12 16.58 6.12
CA GLY A 291 8.28 16.34 6.98
C GLY A 291 9.60 16.69 6.31
N ILE A 292 9.77 16.35 5.02
CA ILE A 292 10.93 16.74 4.22
C ILE A 292 11.02 18.26 4.11
N LEU A 293 9.90 18.94 3.81
CA LEU A 293 9.88 20.40 3.72
C LEU A 293 10.23 21.06 5.05
N ALA A 294 9.67 20.59 6.16
CA ALA A 294 9.96 21.08 7.51
C ALA A 294 11.44 20.89 7.88
N LEU A 295 12.00 19.70 7.64
CA LEU A 295 13.40 19.42 7.98
C LEU A 295 14.40 20.17 7.09
N LEU A 296 14.09 20.37 5.81
CA LEU A 296 14.91 21.19 4.91
C LEU A 296 14.90 22.66 5.33
N LEU A 297 13.73 23.21 5.66
CA LEU A 297 13.60 24.57 6.16
C LEU A 297 14.35 24.72 7.50
N CYS A 298 14.14 23.79 8.43
CA CYS A 298 14.84 23.72 9.71
C CYS A 298 16.36 23.76 9.51
N ALA A 299 16.91 22.85 8.70
CA ALA A 299 18.35 22.78 8.43
C ALA A 299 18.88 24.05 7.76
N ASN A 300 18.15 24.61 6.79
CA ASN A 300 18.55 25.85 6.13
C ASN A 300 18.63 27.01 7.12
N LEU A 301 17.56 27.25 7.91
CA LEU A 301 17.51 28.32 8.90
C LEU A 301 18.63 28.19 9.93
N THR A 302 18.86 26.99 10.47
CA THR A 302 19.97 26.77 11.42
C THR A 302 21.33 27.04 10.78
N LEU A 303 21.57 26.53 9.57
CA LEU A 303 22.87 26.71 8.91
C LEU A 303 23.14 28.16 8.53
N THR A 304 22.14 28.90 8.05
CA THR A 304 22.30 30.32 7.71
C THR A 304 22.52 31.22 8.91
N ALA A 305 22.19 30.73 10.11
CA ALA A 305 22.37 31.47 11.34
C ALA A 305 23.66 31.09 12.10
N VAL A 306 24.20 29.89 11.89
CA VAL A 306 25.48 29.46 12.47
C VAL A 306 26.67 29.67 11.52
N CYS A 307 26.45 29.61 10.20
CA CYS A 307 27.46 29.85 9.17
C CYS A 307 27.24 31.20 8.50
N HIS A 308 28.27 31.75 7.84
CA HIS A 308 28.16 33.00 7.10
C HIS A 308 27.16 32.85 5.93
N PRO A 309 26.03 33.61 5.92
CA PRO A 309 25.02 33.47 4.88
C PRO A 309 25.41 34.26 3.62
N PHE A 310 25.10 33.70 2.45
CA PHE A 310 25.15 34.43 1.18
C PHE A 310 23.78 34.41 0.48
N LEU A 311 23.46 35.51 -0.21
CA LEU A 311 22.21 35.66 -0.94
C LEU A 311 22.29 34.91 -2.28
N VAL A 312 21.45 33.91 -2.48
CA VAL A 312 21.36 33.17 -3.74
C VAL A 312 20.41 33.87 -4.71
N VAL A 313 19.18 34.11 -4.28
CA VAL A 313 18.11 34.62 -5.14
C VAL A 313 17.06 35.36 -4.32
N ARG A 314 16.42 36.36 -4.93
CA ARG A 314 15.20 36.98 -4.38
C ARG A 314 13.98 36.44 -5.12
N LEU A 315 13.25 35.53 -4.48
CA LEU A 315 12.00 34.98 -5.01
C LEU A 315 10.84 35.81 -4.47
N PHE A 316 10.11 36.51 -5.36
CA PHE A 316 8.96 37.34 -5.00
C PHE A 316 9.26 38.37 -3.88
N GLY A 317 10.49 38.90 -3.83
CA GLY A 317 10.93 39.84 -2.80
C GLY A 317 11.51 39.19 -1.54
N VAL A 318 11.35 37.87 -1.36
CA VAL A 318 11.94 37.09 -0.25
C VAL A 318 13.37 36.70 -0.61
N ALA A 319 14.33 37.05 0.25
CA ALA A 319 15.73 36.70 0.10
C ALA A 319 15.97 35.23 0.50
N VAL A 320 16.41 34.40 -0.43
CA VAL A 320 16.83 33.02 -0.15
C VAL A 320 18.33 33.02 0.13
N MET A 321 18.69 32.71 1.37
CA MET A 321 20.07 32.63 1.85
C MET A 321 20.55 31.18 1.90
N LEU A 322 21.83 30.96 1.64
CA LEU A 322 22.51 29.68 1.88
C LEU A 322 23.77 29.89 2.73
N PRO A 323 24.20 28.86 3.48
CA PRO A 323 25.46 28.91 4.22
C PRO A 323 26.67 28.84 3.24
N ASP A 324 27.67 29.69 3.45
CA ASP A 324 28.94 29.69 2.68
C ASP A 324 30.12 29.21 3.55
N ASP A 325 30.37 29.89 4.66
CA ASP A 325 31.52 29.64 5.53
C ASP A 325 31.11 29.15 6.93
N CYS A 326 31.61 27.97 7.30
CA CYS A 326 31.34 27.30 8.57
C CYS A 326 32.64 26.98 9.34
N THR A 327 33.75 27.69 9.11
CA THR A 327 35.04 27.36 9.75
C THR A 327 35.03 27.50 11.28
N GLU A 328 34.29 28.47 11.81
CA GLU A 328 34.30 28.83 13.24
C GLU A 328 33.22 28.09 14.06
N VAL A 329 32.43 27.22 13.44
CA VAL A 329 31.28 26.58 14.11
C VAL A 329 31.67 25.66 15.25
N PHE A 330 32.93 25.20 15.31
CA PHE A 330 33.45 24.35 16.37
C PHE A 330 34.17 25.10 17.50
N ASP A 331 34.27 26.43 17.42
CA ASP A 331 34.96 27.24 18.42
C ASP A 331 34.13 27.38 19.72
N GLU A 332 32.81 27.35 19.60
CA GLU A 332 31.90 27.35 20.74
C GLU A 332 30.93 26.15 20.68
N TYR A 333 30.81 25.42 21.79
CA TYR A 333 29.99 24.21 21.86
C TYR A 333 28.53 24.41 21.48
N THR A 334 27.94 25.57 21.77
CA THR A 334 26.56 25.91 21.41
C THR A 334 26.37 26.03 19.89
N LEU A 335 27.35 26.64 19.20
CA LEU A 335 27.37 26.73 17.73
C LEU A 335 27.60 25.35 17.11
N SER A 336 28.52 24.56 17.68
CA SER A 336 28.78 23.18 17.24
C SER A 336 27.52 22.35 17.33
N LEU A 337 26.80 22.44 18.46
CA LEU A 337 25.60 21.65 18.68
C LEU A 337 24.50 22.01 17.68
N SER A 338 24.27 23.30 17.41
CA SER A 338 23.32 23.77 16.40
C SER A 338 23.70 23.30 14.99
N PHE A 339 24.98 23.38 14.63
CA PHE A 339 25.49 22.88 13.36
C PHE A 339 25.25 21.37 13.19
N ILE A 340 25.56 20.57 14.22
CA ILE A 340 25.33 19.12 14.22
C ILE A 340 23.85 18.76 14.13
N VAL A 341 22.98 19.51 14.79
CA VAL A 341 21.53 19.37 14.70
C VAL A 341 21.05 19.58 13.26
N ALA A 342 21.56 20.60 12.57
CA ALA A 342 21.23 20.85 11.17
C ALA A 342 21.71 19.71 10.24
N LEU A 343 22.93 19.20 10.45
CA LEU A 343 23.43 18.04 9.69
C LEU A 343 22.59 16.78 9.94
N TYR A 344 22.15 16.57 11.17
CA TYR A 344 21.26 15.47 11.50
C TYR A 344 19.87 15.62 10.85
N ALA A 345 19.33 16.83 10.79
CA ALA A 345 18.09 17.12 10.06
C ALA A 345 18.22 16.83 8.56
N LEU A 346 19.36 17.16 7.94
CA LEU A 346 19.66 16.81 6.55
C LEU A 346 19.79 15.29 6.34
N LEU A 347 20.41 14.58 7.29
CA LEU A 347 20.49 13.12 7.25
C LEU A 347 19.09 12.48 7.28
N MET A 348 18.23 12.93 8.21
CA MET A 348 16.85 12.47 8.31
C MET A 348 16.04 12.81 7.06
N THR A 349 16.24 14.00 6.48
CA THR A 349 15.66 14.38 5.19
C THR A 349 16.05 13.39 4.08
N CYS A 350 17.33 13.05 3.96
CA CYS A 350 17.81 12.09 2.96
C CYS A 350 17.13 10.72 3.13
N TYR A 351 17.04 10.22 4.35
CA TYR A 351 16.33 8.98 4.66
C TYR A 351 14.85 9.03 4.22
N MET A 352 14.14 10.11 4.57
CA MET A 352 12.73 10.31 4.23
C MET A 352 12.52 10.46 2.72
N LEU A 353 13.43 11.14 2.02
CA LEU A 353 13.41 11.27 0.57
C LEU A 353 13.58 9.90 -0.12
N VAL A 354 14.51 9.07 0.35
CA VAL A 354 14.66 7.69 -0.15
C VAL A 354 13.39 6.88 0.08
N ALA A 355 12.73 7.03 1.23
CA ALA A 355 11.45 6.38 1.51
C ALA A 355 10.35 6.86 0.55
N LEU A 356 10.24 8.18 0.32
CA LEU A 356 9.27 8.78 -0.60
C LEU A 356 9.48 8.31 -2.05
N VAL A 357 10.73 8.33 -2.54
CA VAL A 357 11.08 7.85 -3.88
C VAL A 357 10.70 6.38 -4.04
N LYS A 358 10.99 5.53 -3.04
CA LYS A 358 10.57 4.12 -3.05
C LYS A 358 9.05 3.97 -3.20
N GLN A 359 8.26 4.80 -2.51
CA GLN A 359 6.80 4.77 -2.64
C GLN A 359 6.34 5.22 -4.03
N ILE A 360 6.88 6.33 -4.54
CA ILE A 360 6.54 6.85 -5.89
C ILE A 360 6.85 5.79 -6.96
N CYS A 361 8.02 5.14 -6.88
CA CYS A 361 8.39 4.06 -7.82
C CYS A 361 7.43 2.86 -7.74
N LYS A 362 6.97 2.48 -6.54
CA LYS A 362 5.98 1.41 -6.38
C LYS A 362 4.62 1.78 -6.96
N ILE A 363 4.13 2.98 -6.68
CA ILE A 363 2.85 3.48 -7.21
C ILE A 363 2.89 3.52 -8.73
N SER A 364 3.96 4.05 -9.32
CA SER A 364 4.14 4.11 -10.78
C SER A 364 4.12 2.73 -11.42
N ARG A 365 4.84 1.74 -10.84
CA ARG A 365 4.83 0.37 -11.35
C ARG A 365 3.47 -0.29 -11.27
N ASN A 366 2.78 -0.13 -10.12
CA ASN A 366 1.46 -0.73 -9.91
C ASN A 366 0.40 -0.13 -10.85
N SER A 367 0.48 1.16 -11.15
CA SER A 367 -0.43 1.79 -12.12
C SER A 367 -0.29 1.16 -13.52
N ASN A 368 0.95 0.92 -13.95
CA ASN A 368 1.22 0.34 -15.26
C ASN A 368 0.78 -1.14 -15.32
N THR A 369 1.04 -1.94 -14.27
CA THR A 369 0.62 -3.35 -14.28
C THR A 369 -0.89 -3.50 -14.27
N VAL A 370 -1.62 -2.64 -13.56
CA VAL A 370 -3.09 -2.68 -13.54
C VAL A 370 -3.68 -2.30 -14.90
N SER A 371 -3.14 -1.28 -15.57
CA SER A 371 -3.60 -0.94 -16.92
C SER A 371 -3.34 -2.07 -17.93
N ASP A 372 -2.22 -2.77 -17.78
CA ASP A 372 -1.86 -3.91 -18.64
C ASP A 372 -2.74 -5.14 -18.36
N GLU A 373 -3.07 -5.41 -17.09
CA GLU A 373 -3.98 -6.50 -16.70
C GLU A 373 -5.44 -6.24 -17.13
N GLU A 374 -5.96 -5.02 -16.92
CA GLU A 374 -7.33 -4.65 -17.31
C GLU A 374 -7.53 -4.70 -18.84
N SER A 375 -6.54 -4.24 -19.61
CA SER A 375 -6.57 -4.32 -21.07
C SER A 375 -6.54 -5.77 -21.58
N ALA A 376 -5.71 -6.62 -20.98
CA ALA A 376 -5.65 -8.05 -21.30
C ALA A 376 -6.98 -8.76 -21.01
N GLN A 377 -7.60 -8.51 -19.84
CA GLN A 377 -8.86 -9.14 -19.44
C GLN A 377 -10.05 -8.68 -20.30
N LEU A 378 -10.09 -7.40 -20.69
CA LEU A 378 -11.08 -6.86 -21.62
C LEU A 378 -10.98 -7.54 -23.00
N ASN A 379 -9.74 -7.74 -23.48
CA ASN A 379 -9.50 -8.41 -24.76
C ASN A 379 -9.97 -9.88 -24.74
N GLU A 380 -9.67 -10.63 -23.67
CA GLU A 380 -10.12 -12.02 -23.53
C GLU A 380 -11.65 -12.13 -23.56
N THR A 381 -12.32 -11.23 -22.84
CA THR A 381 -13.79 -11.17 -22.78
C THR A 381 -14.39 -10.91 -24.17
N ASN A 382 -13.82 -9.98 -24.92
CA ASN A 382 -14.27 -9.63 -26.28
C ASN A 382 -14.07 -10.80 -27.27
N VAL A 383 -12.95 -11.51 -27.18
CA VAL A 383 -12.66 -12.70 -28.01
C VAL A 383 -13.68 -13.82 -27.76
N LEU A 384 -13.99 -14.08 -26.49
CA LEU A 384 -14.97 -15.09 -26.11
C LEU A 384 -16.40 -14.72 -26.57
N GLN A 385 -16.75 -13.44 -26.52
CA GLN A 385 -18.02 -12.95 -27.06
C GLN A 385 -18.10 -13.12 -28.58
N ALA A 386 -17.06 -12.76 -29.32
CA ALA A 386 -17.00 -12.93 -30.78
C ALA A 386 -17.13 -14.41 -31.17
N PHE A 387 -16.43 -15.31 -30.48
CA PHE A 387 -16.52 -16.75 -30.68
C PHE A 387 -17.96 -17.28 -30.49
N LYS A 388 -18.61 -16.92 -29.38
CA LYS A 388 -19.99 -17.30 -29.09
C LYS A 388 -20.96 -16.73 -30.14
N LYS A 389 -20.76 -15.48 -30.56
CA LYS A 389 -21.59 -14.80 -31.55
C LYS A 389 -21.56 -15.53 -32.89
N LEU A 390 -20.37 -15.86 -33.39
CA LEU A 390 -20.21 -16.63 -34.64
C LEU A 390 -20.89 -18.00 -34.59
N HIS A 391 -20.82 -18.71 -33.46
CA HIS A 391 -21.53 -19.99 -33.31
C HIS A 391 -23.05 -19.84 -33.32
N ARG A 392 -23.59 -18.77 -32.72
CA ARG A 392 -25.03 -18.46 -32.78
C ARG A 392 -25.45 -18.12 -34.20
N THR A 393 -24.66 -17.30 -34.89
CA THR A 393 -24.93 -16.91 -36.29
C THR A 393 -24.88 -18.11 -37.23
N ARG A 394 -23.91 -19.01 -37.05
CA ARG A 394 -23.87 -20.30 -37.75
C ARG A 394 -25.17 -21.09 -37.57
N GLN A 395 -25.65 -21.25 -36.34
CA GLN A 395 -26.88 -21.99 -36.06
C GLN A 395 -28.12 -21.31 -36.64
N TYR A 396 -28.16 -19.98 -36.63
CA TYR A 396 -29.27 -19.18 -37.14
C TYR A 396 -29.32 -19.19 -38.68
N VAL A 397 -28.19 -18.92 -39.34
CA VAL A 397 -28.11 -18.78 -40.81
C VAL A 397 -28.26 -20.12 -41.52
N PHE A 398 -27.71 -21.20 -40.96
CA PHE A 398 -27.67 -22.54 -41.58
C PHE A 398 -28.64 -23.54 -40.94
N ALA A 399 -29.71 -23.07 -40.30
CA ALA A 399 -30.65 -23.92 -39.57
C ALA A 399 -31.28 -25.00 -40.47
N GLY A 400 -31.02 -26.28 -40.14
CA GLY A 400 -31.53 -27.43 -40.89
C GLY A 400 -30.58 -27.98 -41.97
N ASP A 401 -29.43 -27.34 -42.20
CA ASP A 401 -28.36 -27.85 -43.07
C ASP A 401 -27.23 -28.44 -42.22
N GLY A 402 -27.29 -29.76 -41.98
CA GLY A 402 -26.32 -30.46 -41.13
C GLY A 402 -24.87 -30.36 -41.64
N GLN A 403 -24.67 -30.34 -42.96
CA GLN A 403 -23.34 -30.29 -43.57
C GLN A 403 -22.72 -28.91 -43.40
N ALA A 404 -23.46 -27.85 -43.70
CA ALA A 404 -23.00 -26.47 -43.50
C ALA A 404 -22.75 -26.14 -42.02
N LEU A 405 -23.62 -26.64 -41.13
CA LEU A 405 -23.44 -26.47 -39.68
C LEU A 405 -22.16 -27.15 -39.19
N ALA A 406 -21.86 -28.37 -39.64
CA ALA A 406 -20.64 -29.08 -39.26
C ALA A 406 -19.38 -28.41 -39.81
N ALA A 407 -19.39 -28.02 -41.09
CA ALA A 407 -18.29 -27.31 -41.73
C ALA A 407 -18.00 -25.96 -41.06
N GLY A 408 -19.04 -25.15 -40.81
CA GLY A 408 -18.90 -23.87 -40.12
C GLY A 408 -18.38 -24.00 -38.69
N ARG A 409 -18.76 -25.08 -37.97
CA ARG A 409 -18.25 -25.33 -36.62
C ARG A 409 -16.74 -25.55 -36.65
N LYS A 410 -16.30 -26.38 -37.60
CA LYS A 410 -14.89 -26.74 -37.77
C LYS A 410 -14.07 -25.50 -38.12
N GLU A 411 -14.51 -24.73 -39.11
CA GLU A 411 -13.80 -23.52 -39.54
C GLU A 411 -13.65 -22.48 -38.42
N ILE A 412 -14.72 -22.19 -37.66
CA ILE A 412 -14.66 -21.27 -36.52
C ILE A 412 -13.64 -21.79 -35.49
N ASN A 413 -13.70 -23.06 -35.13
CA ASN A 413 -12.81 -23.62 -34.11
C ASN A 413 -11.34 -23.63 -34.58
N ASP A 414 -11.07 -24.00 -35.83
CA ASP A 414 -9.72 -24.06 -36.38
C ASP A 414 -9.09 -22.66 -36.48
N LYS A 415 -9.87 -21.64 -36.87
CA LYS A 415 -9.40 -20.25 -36.93
C LYS A 415 -9.08 -19.68 -35.55
N PHE A 416 -9.93 -19.90 -34.55
CA PHE A 416 -9.65 -19.44 -33.18
C PHE A 416 -8.49 -20.21 -32.56
N LYS A 417 -8.37 -21.51 -32.82
CA LYS A 417 -7.25 -22.34 -32.32
C LYS A 417 -5.92 -21.94 -32.94
N THR A 418 -5.89 -21.61 -34.23
CA THR A 418 -4.67 -21.18 -34.93
C THR A 418 -4.14 -19.86 -34.36
N ASN A 419 -5.03 -18.94 -34.00
CA ASN A 419 -4.67 -17.61 -33.48
C ASN A 419 -4.67 -17.53 -31.94
N MET A 420 -4.82 -18.65 -31.24
CA MET A 420 -4.95 -18.69 -29.77
C MET A 420 -3.71 -18.14 -29.04
N LYS A 421 -2.53 -18.19 -29.68
CA LYS A 421 -1.26 -17.73 -29.12
C LYS A 421 -0.86 -16.33 -29.59
N GLU A 422 -1.73 -15.64 -30.33
CA GLU A 422 -1.42 -14.28 -30.78
C GLU A 422 -1.38 -13.34 -29.58
N THR A 423 -0.31 -12.53 -29.50
CA THR A 423 -0.07 -11.61 -28.38
C THR A 423 -0.03 -10.15 -28.82
N ASP A 424 0.00 -9.90 -30.14
CA ASP A 424 -0.09 -8.54 -30.69
C ASP A 424 -1.53 -8.00 -30.59
N GLU A 425 -1.71 -6.92 -29.82
CA GLU A 425 -3.02 -6.27 -29.64
C GLU A 425 -3.65 -5.82 -30.96
N ASP A 426 -2.84 -5.29 -31.89
CA ASP A 426 -3.36 -4.76 -33.15
C ASP A 426 -3.82 -5.87 -34.08
N ALA A 427 -3.11 -7.01 -34.06
CA ALA A 427 -3.55 -8.23 -34.71
C ALA A 427 -4.86 -8.76 -34.11
N VAL A 428 -4.99 -8.81 -32.77
CA VAL A 428 -6.20 -9.27 -32.09
C VAL A 428 -7.40 -8.37 -32.42
N LYS A 429 -7.22 -7.04 -32.40
CA LYS A 429 -8.28 -6.07 -32.78
C LYS A 429 -8.73 -6.26 -34.24
N LYS A 430 -7.79 -6.50 -35.17
CA LYS A 430 -8.12 -6.79 -36.58
C LYS A 430 -8.90 -8.09 -36.73
N MET A 431 -8.54 -9.14 -35.99
CA MET A 431 -9.26 -10.42 -36.01
C MET A 431 -10.66 -10.33 -35.40
N LEU A 432 -10.82 -9.57 -34.31
CA LEU A 432 -12.13 -9.28 -33.72
C LEU A 432 -13.03 -8.53 -34.71
N LYS A 433 -12.48 -7.54 -35.40
CA LYS A 433 -13.20 -6.82 -36.47
C LYS A 433 -13.63 -7.76 -37.58
N LEU A 434 -12.72 -8.63 -38.05
CA LEU A 434 -13.03 -9.65 -39.05
C LEU A 434 -14.17 -10.58 -38.59
N ALA A 435 -14.17 -11.02 -37.33
CA ALA A 435 -15.24 -11.87 -36.79
C ALA A 435 -16.62 -11.16 -36.79
N ILE A 436 -16.65 -9.86 -36.49
CA ILE A 436 -17.87 -9.04 -36.55
C ILE A 436 -18.33 -8.85 -38.00
N ASP A 437 -17.40 -8.63 -38.92
CA ASP A 437 -17.71 -8.45 -40.34
C ASP A 437 -18.25 -9.75 -40.95
N VAL A 438 -17.66 -10.91 -40.61
CA VAL A 438 -18.16 -12.23 -41.02
C VAL A 438 -19.57 -12.49 -40.47
N ASP A 439 -19.81 -12.18 -39.19
CA ASP A 439 -21.14 -12.28 -38.59
C ASP A 439 -22.19 -11.46 -39.37
N ARG A 440 -21.84 -10.22 -39.73
CA ARG A 440 -22.72 -9.35 -40.53
C ARG A 440 -22.99 -9.95 -41.90
N GLU A 441 -21.93 -10.31 -42.63
CA GLU A 441 -22.00 -10.85 -43.98
C GLU A 441 -22.87 -12.11 -44.07
N LEU A 442 -22.70 -13.03 -43.11
CA LEU A 442 -23.50 -14.27 -43.06
C LEU A 442 -24.99 -14.00 -42.79
N ARG A 443 -25.32 -12.99 -41.99
CA ARG A 443 -26.71 -12.67 -41.68
C ARG A 443 -27.41 -11.94 -42.82
N THR A 444 -26.71 -11.02 -43.47
CA THR A 444 -27.27 -10.13 -44.49
C THR A 444 -27.27 -10.72 -45.89
N ASN A 445 -26.23 -11.45 -46.29
CA ASN A 445 -26.02 -11.79 -47.71
C ASN A 445 -26.20 -13.28 -48.04
N VAL A 446 -26.21 -14.17 -47.04
CA VAL A 446 -26.37 -15.61 -47.27
C VAL A 446 -27.85 -16.02 -47.17
N ILE A 447 -28.44 -16.52 -48.25
CA ILE A 447 -29.82 -17.01 -48.27
C ILE A 447 -29.82 -18.53 -48.50
N GLN A 448 -30.61 -19.28 -47.72
CA GLN A 448 -30.76 -20.71 -47.93
C GLN A 448 -31.91 -21.00 -48.90
N ALA A 449 -31.69 -21.91 -49.85
CA ALA A 449 -32.70 -22.39 -50.78
C ALA A 449 -32.98 -23.88 -50.52
N ARG A 450 -34.26 -24.28 -50.47
CA ARG A 450 -34.69 -25.68 -50.35
C ARG A 450 -35.51 -26.09 -51.54
N GLU A 451 -35.12 -27.14 -52.25
CA GLU A 451 -35.89 -27.67 -53.36
C GLU A 451 -37.18 -28.36 -52.86
N LYS A 452 -38.33 -27.98 -53.42
CA LYS A 452 -39.66 -28.57 -53.12
C LYS A 452 -40.14 -29.55 -54.20
N GLY A 453 -39.45 -29.63 -55.34
CA GLY A 453 -39.77 -30.49 -56.48
C GLY A 453 -39.90 -29.72 -57.79
N ASN A 454 -39.71 -30.40 -58.93
CA ASN A 454 -39.80 -29.85 -60.29
C ASN A 454 -38.96 -28.59 -60.54
N GLY A 455 -37.76 -28.49 -59.94
CA GLY A 455 -36.88 -27.31 -60.09
C GLY A 455 -37.37 -26.04 -59.38
N ILE A 456 -38.36 -26.15 -58.48
CA ILE A 456 -38.86 -25.04 -57.66
C ILE A 456 -38.12 -25.02 -56.32
N TYR A 457 -37.53 -23.86 -56.01
CA TYR A 457 -36.78 -23.62 -54.77
C TYR A 457 -37.53 -22.66 -53.84
N GLU A 458 -37.66 -23.04 -52.57
CA GLU A 458 -38.11 -22.17 -51.49
C GLU A 458 -36.91 -21.44 -50.89
N LEU A 459 -36.88 -20.12 -51.02
CA LEU A 459 -35.84 -19.27 -50.41
C LEU A 459 -36.24 -18.87 -48.99
N ARG A 460 -35.35 -19.10 -48.03
CA ARG A 460 -35.50 -18.62 -46.65
C ARG A 460 -34.83 -17.25 -46.50
N ILE A 461 -35.56 -16.21 -46.90
CA ILE A 461 -35.15 -14.80 -46.75
C ILE A 461 -35.45 -14.36 -45.32
N ARG A 462 -34.50 -13.69 -44.67
CA ARG A 462 -34.66 -13.16 -43.30
C ARG A 462 -34.88 -11.64 -43.34
N ASP A 463 -35.32 -11.06 -42.24
CA ASP A 463 -35.58 -9.61 -42.15
C ASP A 463 -34.31 -8.77 -42.32
N GLU A 464 -33.17 -9.32 -41.90
CA GLU A 464 -31.86 -8.71 -41.97
C GLU A 464 -31.19 -8.88 -43.36
N THR A 465 -31.78 -9.68 -44.24
CA THR A 465 -31.22 -9.95 -45.56
C THR A 465 -31.27 -8.67 -46.40
N THR A 466 -30.12 -8.23 -46.91
CA THR A 466 -30.06 -7.03 -47.75
C THR A 466 -30.81 -7.27 -49.05
N ARG A 467 -31.80 -6.43 -49.32
CA ARG A 467 -32.58 -6.44 -50.56
C ARG A 467 -32.14 -5.24 -51.39
N LEU A 468 -31.73 -5.49 -52.63
CA LEU A 468 -31.46 -4.43 -53.59
C LEU A 468 -32.79 -3.95 -54.19
N ASP A 469 -32.80 -2.72 -54.69
CA ASP A 469 -33.94 -2.20 -55.42
C ASP A 469 -34.20 -3.05 -56.67
N ASN A 470 -35.44 -3.50 -56.83
CA ASN A 470 -35.84 -4.29 -57.99
C ASN A 470 -35.69 -3.44 -59.26
N VAL A 471 -34.70 -3.78 -60.10
CA VAL A 471 -34.67 -3.30 -61.47
C VAL A 471 -35.74 -4.07 -62.23
N LEU A 472 -36.77 -3.37 -62.72
CA LEU A 472 -37.85 -3.96 -63.49
C LEU A 472 -37.26 -4.70 -64.70
N PHE A 473 -37.69 -5.95 -64.87
CA PHE A 473 -37.32 -6.76 -66.03
C PHE A 473 -37.71 -6.02 -67.31
N ASN A 474 -36.72 -5.62 -68.12
CA ASN A 474 -36.95 -4.99 -69.40
C ASN A 474 -36.89 -6.07 -70.50
N PRO A 475 -38.03 -6.44 -71.13
CA PRO A 475 -38.05 -7.44 -72.19
C PRO A 475 -37.29 -6.99 -73.45
N ASP A 476 -37.05 -5.69 -73.60
CA ASP A 476 -36.30 -5.09 -74.71
C ASP A 476 -34.83 -4.84 -74.35
N ALA A 477 -34.34 -5.38 -73.23
CA ALA A 477 -32.93 -5.26 -72.86
C ALA A 477 -32.05 -5.92 -73.93
N VAL A 478 -31.31 -5.09 -74.68
CA VAL A 478 -30.30 -5.56 -75.62
C VAL A 478 -29.16 -6.18 -74.81
N ILE A 479 -29.12 -7.50 -74.74
CA ILE A 479 -28.00 -8.24 -74.14
C ILE A 479 -26.80 -8.02 -75.07
N GLU A 480 -25.89 -7.13 -74.68
CA GLU A 480 -24.66 -6.93 -75.44
C GLU A 480 -23.92 -8.28 -75.54
N PRO A 481 -23.47 -8.68 -76.75
CA PRO A 481 -22.71 -9.90 -76.89
C PRO A 481 -21.46 -9.83 -76.01
N PRO A 482 -21.04 -10.93 -75.38
CA PRO A 482 -19.89 -10.92 -74.49
C PRO A 482 -18.68 -10.37 -75.26
N ARG A 483 -18.13 -9.24 -74.79
CA ARG A 483 -16.92 -8.64 -75.34
C ARG A 483 -15.85 -9.73 -75.45
N ARG A 484 -15.45 -10.11 -76.67
CA ARG A 484 -14.28 -10.96 -76.90
C ARG A 484 -13.12 -10.31 -76.16
N LYS A 485 -12.51 -11.04 -75.22
CA LYS A 485 -11.31 -10.59 -74.50
C LYS A 485 -10.23 -10.23 -75.52
N GLY A 486 -10.09 -8.93 -75.80
CA GLY A 486 -8.89 -8.39 -76.41
C GLY A 486 -7.71 -8.75 -75.51
N LYS A 487 -6.59 -9.16 -76.13
CA LYS A 487 -5.34 -9.46 -75.44
C LYS A 487 -5.05 -8.37 -74.40
N ARG A 488 -4.84 -8.82 -73.17
CA ARG A 488 -4.43 -8.01 -72.02
C ARG A 488 -3.11 -7.32 -72.37
N ALA A 489 -3.18 -6.03 -72.74
CA ALA A 489 -2.01 -5.17 -72.69
C ALA A 489 -1.72 -4.88 -71.21
N SER A 490 -0.44 -4.92 -70.88
CA SER A 490 0.17 -4.81 -69.56
C SER A 490 -0.17 -3.51 -68.83
N ALA A 491 -0.09 -3.61 -67.51
CA ALA A 491 -0.26 -2.60 -66.47
C ALA A 491 0.37 -1.22 -66.76
N GLY A 492 -0.23 -0.20 -66.14
CA GLY A 492 0.36 1.12 -65.94
C GLY A 492 -0.63 2.10 -65.29
N GLU A 493 -0.60 2.13 -63.95
CA GLU A 493 -0.74 3.31 -63.07
C GLU A 493 -1.99 4.24 -63.09
N ASP A 494 -2.33 4.66 -61.87
CA ASP A 494 -3.02 5.89 -61.45
C ASP A 494 -4.56 6.00 -61.53
N CYS A 495 -5.22 5.57 -60.44
CA CYS A 495 -6.47 6.19 -59.97
C CYS A 495 -6.15 7.22 -58.90
N ALA A 496 -5.96 8.48 -59.33
CA ALA A 496 -6.11 9.64 -58.47
C ALA A 496 -7.46 10.31 -58.74
N ALA A 497 -8.08 10.73 -57.62
CA ALA A 497 -9.01 11.84 -57.46
C ALA A 497 -10.53 11.63 -57.65
N ALA A 498 -11.21 12.21 -56.66
CA ALA A 498 -12.53 12.84 -56.67
C ALA A 498 -13.77 11.98 -56.36
N ALA A 499 -14.18 12.01 -55.10
CA ALA A 499 -15.59 11.93 -54.73
C ALA A 499 -15.87 12.92 -53.59
N SER A 500 -16.17 14.18 -53.95
CA SER A 500 -17.01 15.06 -53.14
C SER A 500 -18.46 14.65 -53.39
N CYS A 501 -19.20 14.29 -52.35
CA CYS A 501 -20.63 14.03 -52.47
C CYS A 501 -21.40 15.02 -51.59
N ASP A 502 -22.08 15.93 -52.27
CA ASP A 502 -23.08 16.85 -51.76
C ASP A 502 -24.23 16.11 -51.06
N LYS A 503 -24.75 16.73 -49.99
CA LYS A 503 -26.02 16.37 -49.35
C LYS A 503 -27.19 16.98 -50.14
N PRO A 504 -28.31 16.26 -50.32
CA PRO A 504 -29.58 16.90 -50.68
C PRO A 504 -30.40 17.26 -49.43
N LYS A 505 -31.30 18.22 -49.67
CA LYS A 505 -32.12 19.03 -48.75
C LYS A 505 -33.10 18.27 -47.88
#